data_AF-A0A9P8WFB6-F1
#
_entry.id   AF-A0A9P8WFB6-F1
#
_cell.length_a   1.000
_cell.length_b   1.000
_cell.length_c   1.000
_cell.angle_alpha   90.00
_cell.angle_beta   90.00
_cell.angle_gamma   90.00
#
_symmetry.space_group_name_H-M   'P 1'
#
loop_
_entity.id
_entity.type
_entity.pdbx_description
1 polymer ?
#
loop_
_entity_poly.entity_id
_entity_poly.type
_entity_poly.pdbx_seq_one_letter_code
_entity_poly.pdbx_strand_id
1 'polypeptide(L)'
;MNSQPPPRITAEFIIESPGHGVQAQRATRRRGMETHRKWILNWMKRLPQGDEDWNNDFPSKAEDIAAIRQRLTLSHLENRRQMDWTTLLHTYAACAKDFDGRKLQLHNMVMVAACHVAHSDGLSRDTMQAAMAKCISGGSDTLRSKRFALPKCIQIGDELAKALGARAYELPLRVNSYFTFGQHFTGECFPLLREEITAAFRPSTSLPSEVLRIPNLVYDLCGGKLR
;
A
#
# COMPACT_ATOMS: atom_id res chain seq x y z
N MET A 1 -17.92 14.48 22.82
CA MET A 1 -16.64 13.76 22.92
C MET A 1 -15.87 14.05 21.65
N ASN A 2 -14.80 14.86 21.73
CA ASN A 2 -14.00 15.23 20.56
C ASN A 2 -13.15 14.03 20.13
N SER A 3 -13.52 13.40 19.03
CA SER A 3 -12.70 12.41 18.34
C SER A 3 -11.49 13.16 17.76
N GLN A 4 -10.33 13.01 18.39
CA GLN A 4 -9.07 13.42 17.76
C GLN A 4 -8.94 12.67 16.42
N PRO A 5 -8.60 13.35 15.32
CA PRO A 5 -8.27 12.67 14.08
C PRO A 5 -7.12 11.70 14.36
N PRO A 6 -7.13 10.49 13.79
CA PRO A 6 -6.07 9.52 14.00
C PRO A 6 -4.72 10.17 13.65
N PRO A 7 -3.65 9.89 14.42
CA PRO A 7 -2.34 10.45 14.14
C PRO A 7 -1.99 10.15 12.68
N ARG A 8 -1.58 11.20 11.95
CA ARG A 8 -0.97 11.03 10.62
C ARG A 8 0.36 10.34 10.85
N ILE A 9 0.34 9.03 10.88
CA ILE A 9 1.51 8.15 10.84
C ILE A 9 2.09 8.35 9.44
N THR A 10 2.88 9.41 9.27
CA THR A 10 3.62 9.69 8.05
C THR A 10 4.43 8.45 7.69
N ALA A 11 4.70 8.25 6.41
CA ALA A 11 5.45 7.12 5.88
C ALA A 11 6.91 7.00 6.42
N GLU A 12 7.24 7.76 7.47
CA GLU A 12 8.50 7.82 8.19
C GLU A 12 8.90 6.51 8.88
N PHE A 13 7.99 5.54 9.05
CA PHE A 13 8.36 4.23 9.60
C PHE A 13 8.99 3.29 8.57
N ILE A 14 8.87 3.58 7.27
CA ILE A 14 9.43 2.76 6.19
C ILE A 14 10.63 3.50 5.61
N ILE A 15 11.73 3.54 6.37
CA ILE A 15 13.00 4.10 5.93
C ILE A 15 13.86 2.96 5.41
N GLU A 16 13.89 2.80 4.08
CA GLU A 16 15.02 2.12 3.45
C GLU A 16 15.92 3.16 2.81
N SER A 17 17.10 3.37 3.38
CA SER A 17 18.18 4.11 2.72
C SER A 17 18.50 3.42 1.40
N PRO A 18 18.37 4.10 0.24
CA PRO A 18 18.87 3.57 -1.01
C PRO A 18 20.37 3.35 -0.85
N GLY A 19 20.84 2.12 -1.07
CA GLY A 19 22.28 1.85 -1.12
C GLY A 19 22.96 2.83 -2.07
N HIS A 20 24.08 3.41 -1.62
CA HIS A 20 24.83 4.40 -2.38
C HIS A 20 25.32 3.83 -3.71
N GLY A 21 25.13 4.60 -4.79
CA GLY A 21 25.94 4.56 -6.01
C GLY A 21 25.26 3.96 -7.24
N VAL A 22 24.83 4.81 -8.18
CA VAL A 22 25.48 5.00 -9.50
C VAL A 22 25.14 6.41 -9.99
N GLN A 23 26.17 7.16 -10.36
CA GLN A 23 26.09 8.53 -10.88
C GLN A 23 25.18 8.59 -12.12
N ALA A 24 24.21 9.51 -12.09
CA ALA A 24 23.30 9.78 -13.18
C ALA A 24 24.06 10.30 -14.42
N GLN A 25 24.22 9.44 -15.43
CA GLN A 25 24.66 9.88 -16.76
C GLN A 25 23.53 10.69 -17.44
N ARG A 26 23.88 11.95 -17.71
CA ARG A 26 23.00 13.08 -18.06
C ARG A 26 22.43 13.07 -19.50
N ALA A 27 22.56 11.98 -20.26
CA ALA A 27 22.19 11.93 -21.68
C ALA A 27 20.98 11.02 -22.03
N THR A 28 20.46 10.24 -21.08
CA THR A 28 19.36 9.28 -21.31
C THR A 28 17.94 9.88 -21.12
N ARG A 29 17.85 11.19 -20.84
CA ARG A 29 16.69 11.81 -20.16
C ARG A 29 15.41 12.06 -20.98
N ARG A 30 15.44 12.11 -22.32
CA ARG A 30 14.23 12.44 -23.12
C ARG A 30 13.45 11.24 -23.66
N ARG A 31 14.09 10.10 -23.98
CA ARG A 31 13.37 8.86 -24.35
C ARG A 31 12.73 8.13 -23.16
N GLY A 32 13.16 8.44 -21.93
CA GLY A 32 12.59 7.87 -20.70
C GLY A 32 11.29 8.56 -20.21
N MET A 33 11.22 9.89 -20.24
CA MET A 33 10.12 10.63 -19.60
C MET A 33 8.80 10.60 -20.37
N GLU A 34 8.83 10.64 -21.70
CA GLU A 34 7.61 10.51 -22.51
C GLU A 34 7.00 9.11 -22.38
N THR A 35 7.86 8.08 -22.31
CA THR A 35 7.46 6.71 -22.01
C THR A 35 6.84 6.60 -20.61
N HIS A 36 7.44 7.23 -19.61
CA HIS A 36 6.87 7.30 -18.26
C HIS A 36 5.51 8.02 -18.25
N ARG A 37 5.37 9.15 -18.96
CA ARG A 37 4.09 9.88 -19.06
C ARG A 37 3.01 9.01 -19.69
N LYS A 38 3.28 8.39 -20.85
CA LYS A 38 2.34 7.46 -21.50
C LYS A 38 1.95 6.30 -20.60
N TRP A 39 2.91 5.74 -19.88
CA TRP A 39 2.66 4.65 -18.94
C TRP A 39 1.79 5.08 -17.75
N ILE A 40 2.07 6.24 -17.14
CA ILE A 40 1.24 6.83 -16.07
C ILE A 40 -0.17 7.11 -16.59
N LEU A 41 -0.31 7.75 -17.75
CA LEU A 41 -1.60 8.01 -18.39
C LEU A 41 -2.40 6.72 -18.61
N ASN A 42 -1.75 5.68 -19.12
CA ASN A 42 -2.40 4.38 -19.34
C ASN A 42 -2.81 3.70 -18.03
N TRP A 43 -2.07 3.93 -16.94
CA TRP A 43 -2.47 3.45 -15.61
C TRP A 43 -3.61 4.29 -15.01
N MET A 44 -3.58 5.61 -15.16
CA MET A 44 -4.63 6.53 -14.72
C MET A 44 -6.00 6.20 -15.36
N LYS A 45 -6.00 5.77 -16.63
CA LYS A 45 -7.21 5.27 -17.32
C LYS A 45 -7.81 4.00 -16.73
N ARG A 46 -7.05 3.26 -15.90
CA ARG A 46 -7.53 2.06 -15.20
C ARG A 46 -8.10 2.37 -13.82
N LEU A 47 -7.96 3.61 -13.35
CA LEU A 47 -8.65 4.06 -12.14
C LEU A 47 -10.16 4.19 -12.43
N PRO A 48 -11.02 4.15 -11.42
CA PRO A 48 -12.44 4.47 -11.59
C PRO A 48 -12.61 5.87 -12.23
N GLN A 49 -13.42 5.96 -13.27
CA GLN A 49 -13.64 7.18 -14.08
C GLN A 49 -14.97 7.89 -13.76
N GLY A 50 -15.83 7.29 -12.94
CA GLY A 50 -17.11 7.87 -12.52
C GLY A 50 -17.65 7.22 -11.24
N ASP A 51 -18.72 7.78 -10.68
CA ASP A 51 -19.33 7.25 -9.45
C ASP A 51 -19.79 5.79 -9.62
N GLU A 52 -20.23 5.39 -10.81
CA GLU A 52 -20.58 4.00 -11.11
C GLU A 52 -19.38 3.04 -10.89
N ASP A 53 -18.19 3.38 -11.41
CA ASP A 53 -16.98 2.57 -11.21
C ASP A 53 -16.56 2.51 -9.72
N TRP A 54 -16.83 3.59 -8.99
CA TRP A 54 -16.55 3.68 -7.55
C TRP A 54 -17.58 2.92 -6.71
N ASN A 55 -18.82 2.74 -7.16
CA ASN A 55 -19.89 2.22 -6.31
C ASN A 55 -20.36 0.81 -6.71
N ASN A 56 -20.11 0.37 -7.95
CA ASN A 56 -20.55 -0.94 -8.44
C ASN A 56 -19.58 -2.08 -8.07
N ASP A 57 -18.37 -1.76 -7.61
CA ASP A 57 -17.36 -2.74 -7.21
C ASP A 57 -17.00 -2.60 -5.73
N PHE A 58 -16.62 -3.71 -5.11
CA PHE A 58 -16.24 -3.78 -3.71
C PHE A 58 -14.97 -2.95 -3.44
N PRO A 59 -14.91 -2.12 -2.38
CA PRO A 59 -15.96 -1.86 -1.37
C PRO A 59 -16.96 -0.78 -1.83
N SER A 60 -18.27 -0.95 -1.60
CA SER A 60 -19.27 0.05 -2.03
C SER A 60 -19.98 0.77 -0.88
N LYS A 61 -19.79 0.31 0.36
CA LYS A 61 -20.42 0.86 1.58
C LYS A 61 -19.47 0.86 2.77
N ALA A 62 -19.81 1.60 3.82
CA ALA A 62 -18.96 1.76 5.01
C ALA A 62 -18.72 0.42 5.74
N GLU A 63 -19.70 -0.49 5.72
CA GLU A 63 -19.60 -1.82 6.32
C GLU A 63 -18.55 -2.68 5.61
N ASP A 64 -18.40 -2.54 4.30
CA ASP A 64 -17.38 -3.25 3.52
C ASP A 64 -15.98 -2.78 3.92
N ILE A 65 -15.81 -1.47 4.11
CA ILE A 65 -14.56 -0.85 4.59
C ILE A 65 -14.21 -1.37 6.00
N ALA A 66 -15.20 -1.42 6.89
CA ALA A 66 -15.01 -1.92 8.25
C ALA A 66 -14.64 -3.42 8.25
N ALA A 67 -15.34 -4.24 7.46
CA ALA A 67 -15.10 -5.67 7.35
C ALA A 67 -13.69 -5.97 6.80
N ILE A 68 -13.25 -5.27 5.75
CA ILE A 68 -11.91 -5.49 5.21
C ILE A 68 -10.82 -5.01 6.18
N ARG A 69 -11.02 -3.88 6.87
CA ARG A 69 -10.11 -3.42 7.93
C ARG A 69 -9.99 -4.46 9.04
N GLN A 70 -11.11 -4.98 9.55
CA GLN A 70 -11.11 -5.99 10.62
C GLN A 70 -10.28 -7.23 10.24
N ARG A 71 -10.40 -7.67 8.99
CA ARG A 71 -9.63 -8.81 8.47
C ARG A 71 -8.14 -8.48 8.30
N LEU A 72 -7.81 -7.33 7.71
CA LEU A 72 -6.42 -6.89 7.48
C LEU A 72 -5.68 -6.48 8.75
N THR A 73 -6.38 -6.27 9.86
CA THR A 73 -5.78 -5.88 11.15
C THR A 73 -5.84 -7.00 12.18
N LEU A 74 -6.37 -8.17 11.80
CA LEU A 74 -6.66 -9.29 12.69
C LEU A 74 -7.43 -8.85 13.95
N SER A 75 -8.28 -7.82 13.86
CA SER A 75 -8.84 -7.19 15.06
C SER A 75 -9.79 -8.11 15.85
N HIS A 76 -10.24 -9.19 15.22
CA HIS A 76 -10.97 -10.30 15.85
C HIS A 76 -10.12 -11.16 16.79
N LEU A 77 -8.78 -11.07 16.72
CA LEU A 77 -7.87 -11.76 17.64
C LEU A 77 -7.47 -10.83 18.79
N GLU A 78 -8.01 -11.07 19.98
CA GLU A 78 -7.78 -10.23 21.17
C GLU A 78 -6.31 -10.26 21.63
N ASN A 79 -5.66 -11.41 21.51
CA ASN A 79 -4.28 -11.64 21.95
C ASN A 79 -3.21 -11.13 20.96
N ARG A 80 -3.57 -10.60 19.78
CA ARG A 80 -2.59 -10.17 18.77
C ARG A 80 -1.58 -9.13 19.30
N ARG A 81 -2.00 -8.32 20.28
CA ARG A 81 -1.17 -7.29 20.93
C ARG A 81 -0.01 -7.87 21.75
N GLN A 82 -0.11 -9.14 22.12
CA GLN A 82 0.86 -9.86 22.95
C GLN A 82 1.79 -10.74 22.10
N MET A 83 1.48 -10.93 20.81
CA MET A 83 2.30 -11.71 19.91
C MET A 83 3.65 -11.02 19.67
N ASP A 84 4.72 -11.80 19.64
CA ASP A 84 5.98 -11.35 19.03
C ASP A 84 5.83 -11.20 17.51
N TRP A 85 6.81 -10.56 16.87
CA TRP A 85 6.77 -10.30 15.44
C TRP A 85 6.64 -11.57 14.59
N THR A 86 7.39 -12.62 14.94
CA THR A 86 7.35 -13.89 14.19
C THR A 86 5.96 -14.49 14.23
N THR A 87 5.36 -14.58 15.41
CA THR A 87 4.02 -15.12 15.64
C THR A 87 2.97 -14.27 14.95
N LEU A 88 3.04 -12.94 15.06
CA LEU A 88 2.11 -12.02 14.42
C LEU A 88 2.15 -12.14 12.90
N LEU A 89 3.35 -12.12 12.29
CA LEU A 89 3.51 -12.21 10.84
C LEU A 89 3.09 -13.59 10.32
N HIS A 90 3.40 -14.67 11.03
CA HIS A 90 2.93 -16.01 10.67
C HIS A 90 1.40 -16.12 10.74
N THR A 91 0.79 -15.58 11.80
CA THR A 91 -0.67 -15.55 11.96
C THR A 91 -1.31 -14.75 10.83
N TYR A 92 -0.75 -13.59 10.51
CA TYR A 92 -1.19 -12.75 9.40
C TYR A 92 -1.11 -13.49 8.06
N ALA A 93 0.02 -14.16 7.79
CA ALA A 93 0.21 -14.92 6.56
C ALA A 93 -0.81 -16.07 6.39
N ALA A 94 -1.19 -16.73 7.48
CA ALA A 94 -2.14 -17.84 7.43
C ALA A 94 -3.54 -17.40 6.95
N CYS A 95 -3.90 -16.12 7.14
CA CYS A 95 -5.14 -15.54 6.65
C CYS A 95 -5.15 -15.30 5.13
N ALA A 96 -4.00 -15.36 4.44
CA ALA A 96 -3.92 -15.09 3.00
C ALA A 96 -4.87 -15.95 2.16
N LYS A 97 -5.15 -17.20 2.59
CA LYS A 97 -6.08 -18.13 1.93
C LYS A 97 -7.52 -17.60 1.83
N ASP A 98 -7.88 -16.66 2.69
CA ASP A 98 -9.23 -16.07 2.71
C ASP A 98 -9.34 -14.86 1.75
N PHE A 99 -8.23 -14.46 1.12
CA PHE A 99 -8.17 -13.33 0.20
C PHE A 99 -7.91 -13.80 -1.23
N ASP A 100 -8.60 -13.19 -2.19
CA ASP A 100 -8.43 -13.41 -3.62
C ASP A 100 -8.21 -12.09 -4.37
N GLY A 101 -7.66 -12.19 -5.59
CA GLY A 101 -7.48 -11.08 -6.51
C GLY A 101 -6.90 -9.81 -5.86
N ARG A 102 -7.66 -8.70 -5.94
CA ARG A 102 -7.25 -7.39 -5.42
C ARG A 102 -7.23 -7.32 -3.89
N LYS A 103 -8.04 -8.12 -3.20
CA LYS A 103 -8.00 -8.22 -1.75
C LYS A 103 -6.71 -8.89 -1.30
N LEU A 104 -6.26 -9.93 -2.01
CA LEU A 104 -4.96 -10.56 -1.78
C LEU A 104 -3.79 -9.61 -2.07
N GLN A 105 -3.92 -8.75 -3.10
CA GLN A 105 -2.93 -7.70 -3.35
C GLN A 105 -2.77 -6.76 -2.15
N LEU A 106 -3.88 -6.23 -1.60
CA LEU A 106 -3.81 -5.36 -0.43
C LEU A 106 -3.27 -6.12 0.80
N HIS A 107 -3.71 -7.37 1.02
CA HIS A 107 -3.18 -8.24 2.07
C HIS A 107 -1.65 -8.36 2.00
N ASN A 108 -1.12 -8.63 0.81
CA ASN A 108 0.32 -8.74 0.56
C ASN A 108 1.06 -7.41 0.79
N MET A 109 0.46 -6.27 0.42
CA MET A 109 1.06 -4.96 0.68
C MET A 109 1.15 -4.66 2.19
N VAL A 110 0.12 -5.01 2.96
CA VAL A 110 0.14 -4.88 4.43
C VAL A 110 1.15 -5.83 5.06
N MET A 111 1.29 -7.07 4.56
CA MET A 111 2.34 -8.00 5.01
C MET A 111 3.73 -7.39 4.84
N VAL A 112 4.02 -6.83 3.66
CA VAL A 112 5.32 -6.19 3.40
C VAL A 112 5.52 -4.99 4.33
N ALA A 113 4.48 -4.20 4.58
CA ALA A 113 4.55 -3.05 5.46
C ALA A 113 4.82 -3.45 6.92
N ALA A 114 4.14 -4.48 7.41
CA ALA A 114 4.37 -5.05 8.73
C ALA A 114 5.79 -5.62 8.87
N CYS A 115 6.30 -6.28 7.82
CA CYS A 115 7.68 -6.76 7.76
C CYS A 115 8.72 -5.64 7.86
N HIS A 116 8.49 -4.48 7.23
CA HIS A 116 9.35 -3.30 7.38
C HIS A 116 9.39 -2.84 8.83
N VAL A 117 8.23 -2.66 9.46
CA VAL A 117 8.14 -2.23 10.87
C VAL A 117 8.82 -3.25 11.79
N ALA A 118 8.56 -4.54 11.59
CA ALA A 118 9.18 -5.60 12.37
C ALA A 118 10.71 -5.60 12.27
N HIS A 119 11.24 -5.38 11.07
CA HIS A 119 12.69 -5.29 10.84
C HIS A 119 13.30 -4.07 11.52
N SER A 120 12.62 -2.91 11.45
CA SER A 120 13.02 -1.71 12.18
C SER A 120 13.01 -1.91 13.71
N ASP A 121 12.11 -2.75 14.22
CA ASP A 121 12.01 -3.16 15.63
C ASP A 121 12.87 -4.41 15.97
N GLY A 122 13.91 -4.69 15.17
CA GLY A 122 14.93 -5.68 15.49
C GLY A 122 14.72 -7.11 14.95
N LEU A 123 13.65 -7.38 14.20
CA LEU A 123 13.49 -8.67 13.51
C LEU A 123 14.60 -8.86 12.48
N SER A 124 15.26 -10.03 12.45
CA SER A 124 16.33 -10.28 11.49
C SER A 124 15.81 -10.27 10.05
N ARG A 125 16.67 -9.83 9.12
CA ARG A 125 16.32 -9.74 7.70
C ARG A 125 15.87 -11.09 7.11
N ASP A 126 16.49 -12.19 7.54
CA ASP A 126 16.15 -13.53 7.07
C ASP A 126 14.76 -13.96 7.55
N THR A 127 14.42 -13.67 8.81
CA THR A 127 13.09 -13.95 9.35
C THR A 127 12.03 -13.10 8.66
N MET A 128 12.32 -11.82 8.42
CA MET A 128 11.45 -10.93 7.64
C MET A 128 11.22 -11.47 6.22
N GLN A 129 12.26 -11.89 5.50
CA GLN A 129 12.13 -12.46 4.16
C GLN A 129 11.34 -13.76 4.16
N ALA A 130 11.57 -14.64 5.13
CA ALA A 130 10.83 -15.89 5.29
C ALA A 130 9.33 -15.64 5.57
N ALA A 131 9.00 -14.63 6.37
CA ALA A 131 7.61 -14.22 6.59
C ALA A 131 6.96 -13.69 5.31
N MET A 132 7.63 -12.79 4.58
CA MET A 132 7.13 -12.27 3.29
C MET A 132 6.86 -13.38 2.28
N ALA A 133 7.75 -14.38 2.21
CA ALA A 133 7.64 -15.52 1.29
C ALA A 133 6.37 -16.36 1.50
N LYS A 134 5.74 -16.30 2.69
CA LYS A 134 4.47 -17.00 2.95
C LYS A 134 3.27 -16.37 2.24
N CYS A 135 3.34 -15.09 1.90
CA CYS A 135 2.26 -14.36 1.22
C CYS A 135 2.55 -14.06 -0.25
N ILE A 136 3.84 -13.96 -0.61
CA ILE A 136 4.28 -13.54 -1.93
C ILE A 136 5.02 -14.69 -2.60
N SER A 137 4.39 -15.24 -3.63
CA SER A 137 5.02 -16.23 -4.51
C SER A 137 6.16 -15.58 -5.31
N GLY A 138 7.33 -16.21 -5.30
CA GLY A 138 8.49 -15.80 -6.09
C GLY A 138 9.81 -16.03 -5.36
N GLY A 139 10.91 -15.78 -6.06
CA GLY A 139 12.25 -15.84 -5.46
C GLY A 139 12.61 -14.58 -4.66
N SER A 140 13.81 -14.58 -4.08
CA SER A 140 14.37 -13.47 -3.30
C SER A 140 14.32 -12.12 -4.03
N ASP A 141 14.53 -12.10 -5.34
CA ASP A 141 14.45 -10.89 -6.17
C ASP A 141 13.04 -10.31 -6.23
N THR A 142 12.01 -11.17 -6.25
CA THR A 142 10.61 -10.73 -6.23
C THR A 142 10.28 -10.11 -4.88
N LEU A 143 10.67 -10.76 -3.78
CA LEU A 143 10.48 -10.25 -2.43
C LEU A 143 11.20 -8.90 -2.25
N ARG A 144 12.46 -8.82 -2.70
CA ARG A 144 13.25 -7.59 -2.71
C ARG A 144 12.55 -6.48 -3.49
N SER A 145 12.10 -6.77 -4.70
CA SER A 145 11.41 -5.80 -5.57
C SER A 145 10.12 -5.27 -4.93
N LYS A 146 9.27 -6.16 -4.37
CA LYS A 146 8.05 -5.78 -3.66
C LYS A 146 8.33 -4.93 -2.41
N ARG A 147 9.36 -5.29 -1.64
CA ARG A 147 9.81 -4.54 -0.46
C ARG A 147 10.19 -3.10 -0.81
N PHE A 148 10.95 -2.89 -1.89
CA PHE A 148 11.34 -1.56 -2.37
C PHE A 148 10.19 -0.80 -3.05
N ALA A 149 9.20 -1.49 -3.61
CA ALA A 149 8.05 -0.88 -4.27
C ALA A 149 7.03 -0.33 -3.29
N LEU A 150 6.87 -0.96 -2.12
CA LEU A 150 5.83 -0.62 -1.17
C LEU A 150 5.85 0.86 -0.72
N PRO A 151 6.97 1.46 -0.26
CA PRO A 151 6.95 2.86 0.15
C PRO A 151 6.51 3.80 -0.99
N LYS A 152 6.86 3.48 -2.24
CA LYS A 152 6.36 4.21 -3.41
C LYS A 152 4.86 4.03 -3.62
N CYS A 153 4.33 2.83 -3.44
CA CYS A 153 2.88 2.56 -3.50
C CYS A 153 2.09 3.37 -2.47
N ILE A 154 2.63 3.53 -1.26
CA ILE A 154 2.03 4.35 -0.20
C ILE A 154 2.05 5.82 -0.61
N GLN A 155 3.19 6.32 -1.10
CA GLN A 155 3.30 7.71 -1.58
C GLN A 155 2.38 8.00 -2.78
N ILE A 156 2.26 7.08 -3.74
CA ILE A 156 1.30 7.20 -4.86
C ILE A 156 -0.13 7.35 -4.32
N GLY A 157 -0.51 6.54 -3.33
CA GLY A 157 -1.83 6.61 -2.70
C GLY A 157 -2.05 7.95 -1.97
N ASP A 158 -1.04 8.43 -1.24
CA ASP A 158 -1.08 9.72 -0.56
C ASP A 158 -1.15 10.91 -1.55
N GLU A 159 -0.49 10.83 -2.70
CA GLU A 159 -0.62 11.83 -3.77
C GLU A 159 -2.00 11.79 -4.42
N LEU A 160 -2.54 10.60 -4.70
CA LEU A 160 -3.89 10.43 -5.23
C LEU A 160 -4.97 10.95 -4.27
N ALA A 161 -4.79 10.73 -2.97
CA ALA A 161 -5.73 11.18 -1.94
C ALA A 161 -5.91 12.71 -1.92
N LYS A 162 -4.92 13.48 -2.37
CA LYS A 162 -5.03 14.95 -2.46
C LYS A 162 -6.11 15.40 -3.44
N ALA A 163 -6.33 14.65 -4.53
CA ALA A 163 -7.33 14.98 -5.54
C ALA A 163 -8.62 14.15 -5.39
N LEU A 164 -8.49 12.84 -5.23
CA LEU A 164 -9.60 11.89 -5.15
C LEU A 164 -10.24 11.84 -3.76
N GLY A 165 -9.61 12.44 -2.74
CA GLY A 165 -10.01 12.29 -1.35
C GLY A 165 -9.68 10.91 -0.77
N ALA A 166 -10.27 10.59 0.38
CA ALA A 166 -9.99 9.38 1.15
C ALA A 166 -10.14 8.07 0.36
N ARG A 167 -11.04 8.05 -0.63
CA ARG A 167 -11.32 6.87 -1.44
C ARG A 167 -10.13 6.44 -2.31
N ALA A 168 -9.11 7.28 -2.48
CA ALA A 168 -7.84 6.87 -3.07
C ALA A 168 -7.19 5.66 -2.38
N TYR A 169 -7.43 5.48 -1.07
CA TYR A 169 -6.91 4.33 -0.32
C TYR A 169 -7.63 3.01 -0.64
N GLU A 170 -8.74 3.04 -1.39
CA GLU A 170 -9.38 1.85 -1.95
C GLU A 170 -8.72 1.37 -3.24
N LEU A 171 -7.83 2.16 -3.87
CA LEU A 171 -7.28 1.82 -5.19
C LEU A 171 -6.54 0.47 -5.26
N PRO A 172 -5.81 0.00 -4.22
CA PRO A 172 -5.29 -1.37 -4.21
C PRO A 172 -6.37 -2.46 -4.29
N LEU A 173 -7.61 -2.15 -3.89
CA LEU A 173 -8.77 -3.03 -3.98
C LEU A 173 -9.53 -2.90 -5.30
N ARG A 174 -9.27 -1.86 -6.10
CA ARG A 174 -9.93 -1.59 -7.39
C ARG A 174 -9.06 -1.89 -8.60
N VAL A 175 -7.74 -1.78 -8.45
CA VAL A 175 -6.78 -1.90 -9.56
C VAL A 175 -5.92 -3.18 -9.41
N ASN A 176 -6.06 -4.13 -10.34
CA ASN A 176 -5.39 -5.45 -10.37
C ASN A 176 -3.85 -5.41 -10.40
N SER A 177 -3.24 -4.24 -10.59
CA SER A 177 -1.79 -4.08 -10.74
C SER A 177 -1.24 -2.89 -9.96
N TYR A 178 -1.91 -2.48 -8.88
CA TYR A 178 -1.46 -1.35 -8.06
C TYR A 178 -0.05 -1.59 -7.48
N PHE A 179 0.19 -2.78 -6.94
CA PHE A 179 1.49 -3.09 -6.34
C PHE A 179 2.60 -3.19 -7.41
N THR A 180 2.26 -3.75 -8.58
CA THR A 180 3.19 -3.84 -9.71
C THR A 180 3.49 -2.46 -10.31
N PHE A 181 2.49 -1.56 -10.35
CA PHE A 181 2.71 -0.19 -10.79
C PHE A 181 3.80 0.49 -9.95
N GLY A 182 3.74 0.38 -8.63
CA GLY A 182 4.79 0.93 -7.76
C GLY A 182 6.18 0.30 -7.91
N GLN A 183 6.31 -0.92 -8.49
CA GLN A 183 7.63 -1.52 -8.75
C GLN A 183 8.39 -0.79 -9.86
N HIS A 184 7.67 -0.29 -10.87
CA HIS A 184 8.25 0.42 -12.00
C HIS A 184 8.26 1.94 -11.82
N PHE A 185 7.56 2.44 -10.79
CA PHE A 185 7.50 3.85 -10.49
C PHE A 185 8.83 4.34 -9.92
N THR A 186 9.36 5.46 -10.44
CA THR A 186 10.58 6.11 -9.93
C THR A 186 10.25 7.48 -9.35
N GLY A 187 11.18 8.09 -8.62
CA GLY A 187 10.99 9.43 -8.05
C GLY A 187 10.65 10.50 -9.12
N GLU A 188 11.21 10.35 -10.33
CA GLU A 188 10.97 11.25 -11.46
C GLU A 188 9.54 11.16 -12.01
N CYS A 189 8.78 10.10 -11.66
CA CYS A 189 7.39 9.94 -12.06
C CYS A 189 6.40 10.77 -11.22
N PHE A 190 6.78 11.23 -10.01
CA PHE A 190 5.85 11.97 -9.13
C PHE A 190 5.37 13.31 -9.71
N PRO A 191 6.23 14.17 -10.31
CA PRO A 191 5.77 15.38 -10.97
C PRO A 191 4.74 15.10 -12.06
N LEU A 192 5.00 14.10 -12.92
CA LEU A 192 4.08 13.68 -13.97
C LEU A 192 2.76 13.19 -13.39
N LEU A 193 2.81 12.34 -12.37
CA LEU A 193 1.62 11.84 -11.70
C LEU A 193 0.77 12.99 -11.13
N ARG A 194 1.38 13.99 -10.49
CA ARG A 194 0.64 15.15 -9.95
C ARG A 194 -0.04 15.98 -11.04
N GLU A 195 0.58 16.13 -12.21
CA GLU A 195 -0.06 16.78 -13.36
C GLU A 195 -1.30 16.00 -13.81
N GLU A 196 -1.16 14.69 -14.03
CA GLU A 196 -2.25 13.85 -14.56
C GLU A 196 -3.38 13.63 -13.55
N ILE A 197 -3.09 13.63 -12.25
CA ILE A 197 -4.10 13.45 -11.19
C ILE A 197 -5.14 14.59 -11.17
N THR A 198 -4.79 15.79 -11.65
CA THR A 198 -5.73 16.93 -11.67
C THR A 198 -6.98 16.66 -12.51
N ALA A 199 -6.89 15.78 -13.50
CA ALA A 199 -7.99 15.36 -14.36
C ALA A 199 -8.73 14.10 -13.86
N ALA A 200 -8.30 13.52 -12.74
CA ALA A 200 -8.91 12.30 -12.21
C ALA A 200 -10.27 12.57 -11.57
N PHE A 201 -11.22 11.66 -11.78
CA PHE A 201 -12.55 11.76 -11.21
C PHE A 201 -12.51 11.62 -9.69
N ARG A 202 -13.05 12.62 -8.98
CA ARG A 202 -13.24 12.57 -7.53
C ARG A 202 -14.63 11.99 -7.23
N PRO A 203 -14.72 10.86 -6.50
CA PRO A 203 -16.02 10.27 -6.16
C PRO A 203 -16.86 11.21 -5.29
N SER A 204 -18.16 11.26 -5.58
CA SER A 204 -19.13 12.10 -4.87
C SER A 204 -19.52 11.47 -3.53
N THR A 205 -19.60 10.14 -3.49
CA THR A 205 -19.92 9.40 -2.26
C THR A 205 -18.71 9.31 -1.36
N SER A 206 -18.84 9.77 -0.12
CA SER A 206 -17.82 9.65 0.91
C SER A 206 -17.91 8.29 1.60
N LEU A 207 -16.77 7.61 1.75
CA LEU A 207 -16.59 6.42 2.58
C LEU A 207 -15.40 6.66 3.52
N PRO A 208 -15.38 6.02 4.71
CA PRO A 208 -14.31 6.19 5.71
C PRO A 208 -13.03 5.45 5.32
N SER A 209 -12.54 5.69 4.10
CA SER A 209 -11.50 4.90 3.44
C SER A 209 -10.09 5.22 3.92
N GLU A 210 -9.90 6.28 4.73
CA GLU A 210 -8.62 6.59 5.39
C GLU A 210 -8.11 5.44 6.26
N VAL A 211 -9.02 4.62 6.78
CA VAL A 211 -8.63 3.45 7.58
C VAL A 211 -7.97 2.34 6.75
N LEU A 212 -8.07 2.40 5.41
CA LEU A 212 -7.40 1.49 4.49
C LEU A 212 -6.02 1.97 4.07
N ARG A 213 -5.60 3.16 4.49
CA ARG A 213 -4.23 3.62 4.30
C ARG A 213 -3.28 2.63 4.98
N ILE A 214 -2.32 2.08 4.23
CA ILE A 214 -1.47 0.96 4.69
C ILE A 214 -0.79 1.23 6.04
N PRO A 215 -0.16 2.39 6.30
CA PRO A 215 0.35 2.70 7.63
C PRO A 215 -0.68 2.62 8.76
N ASN A 216 -1.93 3.01 8.52
CA ASN A 216 -3.01 2.90 9.51
C ASN A 216 -3.37 1.42 9.75
N LEU A 217 -3.43 0.61 8.69
CA LEU A 217 -3.65 -0.83 8.81
C LEU A 217 -2.54 -1.52 9.61
N VAL A 218 -1.27 -1.15 9.40
CA VAL A 218 -0.15 -1.72 10.18
C VAL A 218 -0.21 -1.28 11.64
N TYR A 219 -0.49 0.00 11.90
CA TYR A 219 -0.68 0.51 13.26
C TYR A 219 -1.78 -0.27 14.01
N ASP A 220 -2.91 -0.50 13.35
CA ASP A 220 -4.04 -1.25 13.90
C ASP A 220 -3.75 -2.75 14.06
N LEU A 221 -2.98 -3.34 13.13
CA LEU A 221 -2.50 -4.73 13.20
C LEU A 221 -1.62 -4.93 14.45
N CYS A 222 -0.73 -3.99 14.72
CA CYS A 222 0.08 -3.93 15.95
C CYS A 222 -0.75 -3.51 17.18
N GLY A 223 -2.06 -3.32 17.02
CA GLY A 223 -3.01 -3.01 18.08
C GLY A 223 -2.85 -1.61 18.68
N GLY A 224 -2.34 -0.67 17.91
CA GLY A 224 -2.11 0.72 18.30
C GLY A 224 -0.79 0.95 19.03
N LYS A 225 0.13 -0.02 18.96
CA LYS A 225 1.48 0.10 19.52
C LYS A 225 2.49 -0.08 18.40
N LEU A 226 3.13 1.00 17.97
CA LEU A 226 4.41 0.89 17.27
C LEU A 226 5.46 0.97 18.38
N ARG A 227 6.27 -0.09 18.51
CA ARG A 227 7.34 -0.17 19.51
C ARG A 227 8.53 0.65 19.06
#